data_AF-A0A3N5B974-F1
#
_entry.id   AF-A0A3N5B974-F1
#
_cell.length_a   1.000
_cell.length_b   1.000
_cell.length_c   1.000
_cell.angle_alpha   90.00
_cell.angle_beta   90.00
_cell.angle_gamma   90.00
#
_symmetry.space_group_name_H-M   'P 1'
#
loop_
_entity.id
_entity.type
_entity.pdbx_description
1 polymer ?
#
loop_
_entity_poly.entity_id
_entity_poly.type
_entity_poly.pdbx_seq_one_letter_code
_entity_poly.pdbx_strand_id
1 'polypeptide(L)' 'MKKAEIQERIDELKMDYIRIQGDLDKLESTGGNVTMLEKTLNRMEDELNELRQQFENAKE' A
#
# COMPACT_ATOMS: atom_id res chain seq x y z
N MET A 1 6.80 -7.97 -16.05
CA MET A 1 6.91 -6.50 -15.92
C MET A 1 8.38 -6.15 -15.90
N LYS A 2 8.72 -5.01 -16.50
CA LYS A 2 10.05 -4.42 -16.36
C LYS A 2 10.22 -3.87 -14.95
N LYS A 3 11.46 -3.79 -14.48
CA LYS A 3 11.79 -3.25 -13.17
C LYS A 3 11.20 -1.85 -12.93
N ALA A 4 11.20 -1.00 -13.96
CA ALA A 4 10.59 0.33 -13.92
C ALA A 4 9.06 0.31 -13.68
N GLU A 5 8.32 -0.59 -14.33
CA GLU A 5 6.86 -0.71 -14.15
C GLU A 5 6.51 -1.22 -12.75
N ILE A 6 7.35 -2.09 -12.18
CA ILE A 6 7.19 -2.56 -10.80
C ILE A 6 7.43 -1.40 -9.82
N GLN A 7 8.48 -0.60 -10.05
CA GLN A 7 8.77 0.57 -9.22
C GLN A 7 7.64 1.59 -9.23
N GLU A 8 7.09 1.89 -10.41
CA GLU A 8 5.95 2.80 -10.55
C GLU A 8 4.75 2.33 -9.73
N ARG A 9 4.39 1.04 -9.83
CA ARG A 9 3.33 0.43 -9.02
C ARG A 9 3.60 0.49 -7.52
N ILE A 10 4.85 0.24 -7.11
CA ILE A 10 5.27 0.35 -5.70
C ILE A 10 5.04 1.78 -5.19
N ASP A 11 5.37 2.79 -6.00
CA ASP A 11 5.27 4.19 -5.61
C ASP A 11 3.81 4.65 -5.58
N GLU A 12 2.99 4.24 -6.54
CA GLU A 12 1.54 4.45 -6.52
C GLU A 12 0.90 3.83 -5.27
N LEU A 13 1.22 2.55 -4.99
CA LEU A 13 0.65 1.84 -3.84
C LEU A 13 1.05 2.50 -2.51
N LYS A 14 2.28 3.00 -2.39
CA LYS A 14 2.73 3.78 -1.21
C LYS A 14 1.98 5.09 -1.07
N MET A 15 1.72 5.80 -2.17
CA MET A 15 0.95 7.04 -2.12
C MET A 15 -0.48 6.80 -1.63
N ASP A 16 -1.13 5.75 -2.12
CA ASP A 16 -2.45 5.36 -1.62
C ASP A 16 -2.41 4.91 -0.16
N TYR A 17 -1.36 4.20 0.25
CA TYR A 17 -1.20 3.75 1.64
C TYR A 17 -1.19 4.95 2.60
N ILE A 18 -0.38 5.97 2.28
CA ILE A 18 -0.29 7.20 3.08
C ILE A 18 -1.65 7.91 3.15
N ARG A 19 -2.38 7.97 2.03
CA ARG A 19 -3.72 8.59 2.00
C ARG A 19 -4.70 7.84 2.91
N ILE A 20 -4.75 6.51 2.81
CA ILE A 20 -5.65 5.67 3.61
C ILE A 20 -5.29 5.74 5.10
N GLN A 21 -4.00 5.78 5.43
CA GLN A 21 -3.55 5.99 6.81
C GLN A 21 -4.02 7.35 7.35
N GLY A 22 -3.94 8.42 6.54
CA GLY A 22 -4.48 9.73 6.94
C GLY A 22 -6.01 9.72 7.14
N ASP A 23 -6.74 8.92 6.35
CA ASP A 23 -8.19 8.74 6.52
C ASP A 23 -8.52 7.87 7.75
N LEU A 24 -7.67 6.89 8.06
CA LEU A 24 -7.73 6.06 9.27
C LEU A 24 -7.62 6.95 10.51
N ASP A 25 -6.56 7.76 10.60
CA ASP A 25 -6.30 8.64 11.74
C ASP A 25 -7.48 9.62 11.97
N LYS A 26 -8.02 10.18 10.89
CA LYS A 26 -9.21 11.04 10.96
C LYS A 26 -10.43 10.28 11.46
N LEU A 27 -10.68 9.08 10.93
CA LEU A 27 -11.83 8.28 11.31
C LEU A 27 -11.74 7.83 12.77
N GLU A 28 -10.55 7.44 13.23
CA GLU A 28 -10.28 7.11 14.62
C GLU A 28 -10.52 8.32 15.54
N SER A 29 -10.04 9.51 15.14
CA SER A 29 -10.21 10.75 15.93
C SER A 29 -11.67 11.16 16.13
N THR A 30 -12.57 10.71 15.25
CA THR A 30 -14.01 10.97 15.32
C THR A 30 -14.79 9.82 15.96
N GLY A 31 -14.10 8.77 16.43
CA GLY A 31 -14.69 7.57 17.03
C GLY A 31 -15.38 6.65 16.02
N GLY A 32 -15.04 6.77 14.73
CA GLY A 32 -15.58 5.94 13.66
C GLY A 32 -14.99 4.54 13.63
N ASN A 33 -15.62 3.63 12.88
CA ASN A 33 -15.15 2.26 12.74
C ASN A 33 -14.00 2.16 11.73
N VAL A 34 -12.80 1.87 12.23
CA VAL A 34 -11.56 1.77 11.45
C VAL A 34 -11.30 0.40 10.80
N THR A 35 -12.05 -0.64 11.17
CA THR A 35 -11.79 -2.06 10.82
C THR A 35 -11.58 -2.27 9.31
N MET A 36 -12.34 -1.57 8.47
CA MET A 36 -12.25 -1.72 7.01
C MET A 36 -11.02 -1.04 6.44
N LEU A 37 -10.58 0.08 7.01
CA LEU A 37 -9.37 0.78 6.59
C LEU A 37 -8.14 -0.02 7.03
N GLU A 38 -8.11 -0.55 8.26
CA GLU A 38 -7.04 -1.45 8.74
C GLU A 38 -6.91 -2.70 7.86
N LYS A 39 -8.03 -3.35 7.51
CA LYS A 39 -8.01 -4.48 6.55
C LYS A 39 -7.52 -4.08 5.17
N THR A 40 -7.68 -2.83 4.78
CA THR A 40 -7.20 -2.34 3.50
C THR A 40 -5.70 -2.11 3.55
N LEU A 41 -5.20 -1.45 4.61
CA LEU A 41 -3.77 -1.27 4.85
C LEU A 41 -3.02 -2.60 4.92
N ASN A 42 -3.54 -3.61 5.64
CA ASN A 42 -2.93 -4.94 5.69
C ASN A 42 -2.81 -5.58 4.30
N ARG A 43 -3.86 -5.50 3.48
CA ARG A 43 -3.81 -6.03 2.09
C ARG A 43 -2.79 -5.30 1.22
N MET A 44 -2.65 -3.99 1.42
CA MET A 44 -1.64 -3.19 0.71
C MET A 44 -0.23 -3.55 1.14
N GLU A 45 0.00 -3.90 2.41
CA GLU A 45 1.30 -4.38 2.88
C GLU A 45 1.67 -5.72 2.25
N ASP A 46 0.72 -6.65 2.14
CA ASP A 46 0.90 -7.91 1.43
C ASP A 46 1.26 -7.66 -0.05
N GLU A 47 0.50 -6.82 -0.74
CA GLU A 47 0.75 -6.46 -2.14
C GLU A 47 2.11 -5.76 -2.32
N LEU A 48 2.48 -4.86 -1.40
CA LEU A 48 3.78 -4.18 -1.43
C LEU A 48 4.94 -5.17 -1.26
N ASN A 49 4.78 -6.18 -0.39
CA ASN A 49 5.77 -7.23 -0.20
C ASN A 49 5.90 -8.09 -1.47
N GLU A 50 4.80 -8.46 -2.10
CA GLU A 50 4.81 -9.19 -3.37
C GLU A 50 5.49 -8.38 -4.49
N LEU A 51 5.18 -7.09 -4.62
CA LEU A 51 5.79 -6.21 -5.62
C LEU A 51 7.30 -6.04 -5.37
N ARG A 52 7.73 -5.93 -4.11
CA ARG A 52 9.17 -5.87 -3.77
C ARG A 52 9.88 -7.17 -4.14
N GLN A 53 9.29 -8.32 -3.86
CA GLN A 53 9.85 -9.61 -4.30
C GLN A 53 9.94 -9.68 -5.83
N GLN A 54 8.92 -9.21 -6.55
CA GLN A 54 8.96 -9.14 -8.00
C GLN A 54 10.04 -8.17 -8.51
N PHE A 55 10.23 -7.03 -7.83
CA PHE A 55 11.24 -6.03 -8.18
C PHE A 55 12.66 -6.57 -8.06
N GLU A 56 12.95 -7.29 -6.98
CA GLU A 56 14.25 -7.94 -6.76
C GLU A 56 14.53 -9.06 -7.77
N ASN A 57 13.48 -9.79 -8.18
CA ASN A 57 13.60 -10.87 -9.15
C ASN A 57 13.53 -10.40 -10.62
N ALA A 58 13.15 -9.15 -10.86
CA ALA A 58 13.06 -8.59 -12.21
C ALA A 58 14.47 -8.32 -12.77
N LYS A 59 14.73 -8.85 -13.96
CA LYS A 59 15.91 -8.49 -14.74
C LYS A 59 15.74 -7.07 -15.29
N GLU A 60 16.86 -6.33 -15.36
CA GLU A 60 16.91 -4.96 -15.90
C GLU A 60 16.24 -4.82 -17.28
#